data_AF-A0A525DCA1-F1
#
_entry.id   AF-A0A525DCA1-F1
#
_cell.length_a   1.000
_cell.length_b   1.000
_cell.length_c   1.000
_cell.angle_alpha   90.00
_cell.angle_beta   90.00
_cell.angle_gamma   90.00
#
_symmetry.space_group_name_H-M   'P 1'
#
loop_
_entity.id
_entity.type
_entity.pdbx_description
1 polymer ?
#
loop_
_entity_poly.entity_id
_entity_poly.type
_entity_poly.pdbx_seq_one_letter_code
_entity_poly.pdbx_strand_id
1 'polypeptide(L)'
;MTFAFLRSMVRSRCRFGASFAMWLIIFGGNFGSGDTLAENDGLEEDFTLDPDDGLDEELEDASTEGGRKRAWIKMALFVLVGMLLLGGIAAGLWFFFFKKDAAGTDADINVSPAVQSTQSTAMPEEDTVFEEIIHLGLFERVPLKENANMSLVSVDISLELVDTKSRHEVLSAAPNLRSVVESQMAEFTWMELRNSDGKIRLKYQLLREMNSQLGQVLIRNVYFRHFIMQ
;
A
#
# COMPACT_ATOMS: atom_id res chain seq x y z
N MET A 1 -6.62 -57.63 -55.03
CA MET A 1 -7.72 -56.79 -54.51
C MET A 1 -7.12 -55.45 -54.09
N THR A 2 -6.59 -54.66 -55.04
CA THR A 2 -7.24 -53.47 -55.64
C THR A 2 -7.66 -52.42 -54.62
N PHE A 3 -6.71 -51.56 -54.23
CA PHE A 3 -6.96 -50.22 -53.68
C PHE A 3 -7.38 -49.30 -54.83
N ALA A 4 -8.61 -48.79 -54.78
CA ALA A 4 -9.06 -47.71 -55.64
C ALA A 4 -10.12 -46.89 -54.90
N PHE A 5 -10.27 -45.64 -55.36
CA PHE A 5 -11.23 -44.60 -54.98
C PHE A 5 -10.89 -43.74 -53.75
N LEU A 6 -10.93 -42.40 -53.77
CA LEU A 6 -10.92 -41.38 -54.83
C LEU A 6 -10.90 -40.01 -54.10
N ARG A 7 -10.31 -39.01 -54.76
CA ARG A 7 -10.87 -37.64 -54.86
C ARG A 7 -11.01 -36.80 -53.58
N SER A 8 -10.10 -35.83 -53.42
CA SER A 8 -10.51 -34.42 -53.33
C SER A 8 -9.33 -33.49 -53.59
N MET A 9 -9.28 -32.97 -54.80
CA MET A 9 -8.57 -31.74 -55.17
C MET A 9 -9.70 -30.76 -55.50
N VAL A 10 -9.66 -29.54 -54.95
CA VAL A 10 -10.36 -28.28 -55.34
C VAL A 10 -10.46 -27.40 -54.08
N ARG A 11 -9.59 -26.38 -53.96
CA ARG A 11 -9.86 -24.96 -54.28
C ARG A 11 -10.30 -24.25 -53.00
N SER A 12 -9.54 -23.27 -52.48
CA SER A 12 -9.75 -21.88 -52.91
C SER A 12 -8.57 -20.99 -52.52
N ARG A 13 -7.95 -20.36 -53.52
CA ARG A 13 -7.14 -19.14 -53.38
C ARG A 13 -8.08 -17.94 -53.44
N CYS A 14 -7.79 -16.95 -52.58
CA CYS A 14 -7.91 -15.50 -52.74
C CYS A 14 -9.13 -14.92 -53.49
N ARG A 15 -9.93 -14.09 -52.81
CA ARG A 15 -10.14 -12.64 -53.08
C ARG A 15 -11.34 -12.11 -52.29
N PHE A 16 -11.28 -10.80 -52.03
CA PHE A 16 -12.30 -9.91 -51.45
C PHE A 16 -12.43 -9.93 -49.91
N GLY A 17 -12.32 -8.83 -49.18
CA GLY A 17 -12.26 -7.43 -49.59
C GLY A 17 -11.54 -6.56 -48.57
N ALA A 18 -10.63 -5.74 -49.08
CA ALA A 18 -10.28 -4.48 -48.47
C ALA A 18 -11.54 -3.59 -48.53
N SER A 19 -12.08 -3.23 -47.37
CA SER A 19 -13.08 -2.18 -47.21
C SER A 19 -12.92 -1.63 -45.81
N PHE A 20 -11.94 -0.76 -45.62
CA PHE A 20 -11.92 0.27 -44.57
C PHE A 20 -10.95 1.40 -44.94
N ALA A 21 -10.90 1.74 -46.23
CA ALA A 21 -10.18 2.89 -46.76
C ALA A 21 -11.17 3.79 -47.50
N MET A 22 -12.20 4.29 -46.79
CA MET A 22 -13.05 5.37 -47.27
C MET A 22 -13.86 5.98 -46.11
N TRP A 23 -13.17 6.63 -45.17
CA TRP A 23 -13.78 7.63 -44.29
C TRP A 23 -12.73 8.73 -44.03
N LEU A 24 -12.41 9.43 -45.10
CA LEU A 24 -11.84 10.77 -45.06
C LEU A 24 -12.77 11.63 -45.93
N ILE A 25 -12.94 12.90 -45.55
CA ILE A 25 -13.81 13.90 -46.17
C ILE A 25 -15.25 13.85 -45.63
N ILE A 26 -15.47 14.32 -44.38
CA ILE A 26 -16.41 15.40 -44.01
C ILE A 26 -16.05 15.83 -42.57
N PHE A 27 -15.18 16.82 -42.39
CA PHE A 27 -15.12 17.78 -41.27
C PHE A 27 -13.84 18.62 -41.45
N GLY A 28 -13.83 19.41 -42.52
CA GLY A 28 -12.90 20.53 -42.67
C GLY A 28 -13.45 21.70 -41.86
N GLY A 29 -12.88 21.90 -40.67
CA GLY A 29 -13.20 23.00 -39.77
C GLY A 29 -11.95 23.80 -39.44
N ASN A 30 -11.64 24.75 -40.31
CA ASN A 30 -11.03 26.06 -40.03
C ASN A 30 -10.24 26.18 -38.70
N PHE A 31 -8.97 25.76 -38.71
CA PHE A 31 -8.02 26.04 -37.63
C PHE A 31 -7.38 27.41 -37.92
N GLY A 32 -7.97 28.45 -37.34
CA GLY A 32 -7.46 29.82 -37.43
C GLY A 32 -6.13 29.95 -36.72
N SER A 33 -5.12 30.44 -37.44
CA SER A 33 -3.85 30.93 -36.89
C SER A 33 -4.13 32.09 -35.94
N GLY A 34 -3.97 31.84 -34.64
CA GLY A 34 -3.83 32.88 -33.64
C GLY A 34 -2.34 33.21 -33.48
N ASP A 35 -1.85 34.15 -34.29
CA ASP A 35 -0.54 34.76 -34.07
C ASP A 35 -0.64 35.70 -32.87
N THR A 36 -0.15 35.22 -31.72
CA THR A 36 0.03 36.01 -30.51
C THR A 36 1.29 36.86 -30.65
N LEU A 37 1.15 38.06 -31.21
CA LEU A 37 2.15 39.12 -31.03
C LEU A 37 1.80 39.87 -29.74
N ALA A 38 2.38 39.40 -28.64
CA ALA A 38 2.49 40.18 -27.42
C ALA A 38 3.62 41.20 -27.62
N GLU A 39 3.21 42.42 -27.96
CA GLU A 39 3.96 43.65 -27.76
C GLU A 39 4.26 43.77 -26.26
N ASN A 40 5.51 43.49 -25.87
CA ASN A 40 6.01 43.78 -24.53
C ASN A 40 6.95 44.98 -24.68
N ASP A 41 6.35 46.16 -24.58
CA ASP A 41 7.04 47.42 -24.41
C ASP A 41 7.84 47.40 -23.11
N GLY A 42 9.02 47.99 -23.20
CA GLY A 42 10.07 47.87 -22.20
C GLY A 42 9.76 48.51 -20.86
N LEU A 43 10.47 48.00 -19.86
CA LEU A 43 10.97 48.77 -18.74
C LEU A 43 12.37 48.25 -18.44
N GLU A 44 13.37 49.04 -18.83
CA GLU A 44 14.73 48.95 -18.30
C GLU A 44 14.65 49.44 -16.85
N GLU A 45 14.73 48.52 -15.90
CA GLU A 45 14.92 48.88 -14.49
C GLU A 45 16.42 49.05 -14.22
N ASP A 46 16.77 50.32 -14.07
CA ASP A 46 17.94 50.90 -13.44
C ASP A 46 18.33 50.14 -12.15
N PHE A 47 19.40 49.35 -12.24
CA PHE A 47 20.04 48.72 -11.10
C PHE A 47 21.18 49.62 -10.60
N THR A 48 20.83 50.69 -9.90
CA THR A 48 21.76 51.43 -9.04
C THR A 48 22.05 50.61 -7.78
N LEU A 49 23.27 50.08 -7.72
CA LEU A 49 23.92 49.59 -6.50
C LEU A 49 24.39 50.78 -5.67
N ASP A 50 23.79 50.99 -4.50
CA ASP A 50 24.43 51.68 -3.38
C ASP A 50 25.00 50.63 -2.42
N PRO A 51 26.32 50.63 -2.15
CA PRO A 51 26.89 49.99 -0.99
C PRO A 51 27.14 51.01 0.13
N ASP A 52 27.13 50.50 1.36
CA ASP A 52 27.69 51.12 2.58
C ASP A 52 26.71 51.91 3.45
N ASP A 53 26.20 51.26 4.50
CA ASP A 53 26.58 51.59 5.89
C ASP A 53 25.79 50.76 6.92
N GLY A 54 26.52 50.18 7.88
CA GLY A 54 25.93 49.42 8.99
C GLY A 54 25.51 50.33 10.14
N LEU A 55 24.46 49.94 10.86
CA LEU A 55 24.21 50.38 12.22
C LEU A 55 23.47 49.29 13.03
N ASP A 56 23.84 49.25 14.29
CA ASP A 56 23.72 48.17 15.26
C ASP A 56 22.54 48.45 16.22
N GLU A 57 22.08 47.38 16.89
CA GLU A 57 21.37 47.36 18.18
C GLU A 57 20.12 48.26 18.39
N GLU A 58 18.96 47.61 18.58
CA GLU A 58 18.15 47.87 19.79
C GLU A 58 17.25 46.66 20.11
N LEU A 59 17.49 46.07 21.29
CA LEU A 59 16.65 45.08 21.94
C LEU A 59 15.71 45.82 22.90
N GLU A 60 14.40 45.77 22.66
CA GLU A 60 13.41 46.13 23.69
C GLU A 60 12.48 44.94 24.00
N ASP A 61 12.63 44.46 25.24
CA ASP A 61 11.92 43.35 25.84
C ASP A 61 10.83 43.90 26.78
N ALA A 62 9.57 43.93 26.31
CA ALA A 62 8.43 44.43 27.09
C ALA A 62 7.63 43.29 27.73
N SER A 63 7.79 43.18 29.05
CA SER A 63 7.25 42.15 29.94
C SER A 63 5.82 42.45 30.42
N THR A 64 4.80 41.71 29.95
CA THR A 64 3.50 41.63 30.66
C THR A 64 2.82 40.26 30.51
N GLU A 65 3.33 39.20 31.15
CA GLU A 65 2.57 37.93 31.22
C GLU A 65 2.86 37.05 32.47
N GLY A 66 3.17 37.65 33.62
CA GLY A 66 3.58 36.89 34.83
C GLY A 66 2.44 36.27 35.68
N GLY A 67 1.23 36.82 35.62
CA GLY A 67 0.18 36.53 36.63
C GLY A 67 -0.69 35.30 36.34
N ARG A 68 -1.13 35.13 35.09
CA ARG A 68 -2.07 34.06 34.71
C ARG A 68 -1.42 32.68 34.76
N LYS A 69 -0.11 32.61 34.46
CA LYS A 69 0.64 31.35 34.36
C LYS A 69 0.87 30.62 35.69
N ARG A 70 1.02 31.35 36.80
CA ARG A 70 1.18 30.73 38.14
C ARG A 70 -0.11 30.17 38.73
N ALA A 71 -1.27 30.65 38.28
CA ALA A 71 -2.57 30.20 38.78
C ALA A 71 -3.02 28.88 38.15
N TRP A 72 -2.84 28.70 36.83
CA TRP A 72 -3.22 27.44 36.16
C TRP A 72 -2.31 26.27 36.54
N ILE A 73 -1.01 26.50 36.77
CA ILE A 73 -0.08 25.44 37.19
C ILE A 73 -0.48 24.88 38.57
N LYS A 74 -0.90 25.74 39.52
CA LYS A 74 -1.36 25.30 40.84
C LYS A 74 -2.66 24.49 40.74
N MET A 75 -3.56 24.88 39.84
CA MET A 75 -4.83 24.20 39.63
C MET A 75 -4.63 22.83 38.93
N ALA A 76 -3.76 22.78 37.92
CA ALA A 76 -3.37 21.53 37.25
C ALA A 76 -2.69 20.54 38.20
N LEU A 77 -1.82 21.01 39.11
CA LEU A 77 -1.19 20.17 40.13
C LEU A 77 -2.24 19.57 41.08
N PHE A 78 -3.23 20.36 41.50
CA PHE A 78 -4.27 19.90 42.43
C PHE A 78 -5.19 18.85 41.78
N VAL A 79 -5.52 19.02 40.51
CA VAL A 79 -6.30 18.04 39.72
C VAL A 79 -5.50 16.75 39.53
N LEU A 80 -4.20 16.85 39.23
CA LEU A 80 -3.34 15.68 39.06
C LEU A 80 -3.20 14.88 40.36
N VAL A 81 -2.99 15.56 41.49
CA VAL A 81 -2.94 14.91 42.82
C VAL A 81 -4.30 14.30 43.17
N GLY A 82 -5.41 15.01 42.91
CA GLY A 82 -6.75 14.48 43.11
C GLY A 82 -7.01 13.21 42.29
N MET A 83 -6.64 13.21 41.00
CA MET A 83 -6.78 12.07 40.10
C MET A 83 -5.94 10.88 40.55
N LEU A 84 -4.73 11.13 41.06
CA LEU A 84 -3.84 10.08 41.55
C LEU A 84 -4.36 9.44 42.85
N LEU A 85 -4.95 10.23 43.76
CA LEU A 85 -5.58 9.71 44.97
C LEU A 85 -6.86 8.92 44.65
N LEU A 86 -7.72 9.41 43.74
CA LEU A 86 -8.95 8.69 43.38
C LEU A 86 -8.67 7.43 42.54
N GLY A 87 -7.74 7.51 41.58
CA GLY A 87 -7.35 6.38 40.73
C GLY A 87 -6.56 5.31 41.49
N GLY A 88 -5.72 5.69 42.45
CA GLY A 88 -4.90 4.77 43.23
C GLY A 88 -5.71 3.85 44.15
N ILE A 89 -6.80 4.35 44.75
CA ILE A 89 -7.65 3.54 45.66
C ILE A 89 -8.48 2.52 44.86
N ALA A 90 -9.01 2.90 43.69
CA ALA A 90 -9.76 2.00 42.82
C ALA A 90 -8.88 0.87 42.26
N ALA A 91 -7.66 1.19 41.80
CA ALA A 91 -6.70 0.20 41.32
C ALA A 91 -6.20 -0.72 42.45
N GLY A 92 -5.97 -0.19 43.66
CA GLY A 92 -5.53 -0.97 44.81
C GLY A 92 -6.56 -2.00 45.27
N LEU A 93 -7.84 -1.64 45.34
CA LEU A 93 -8.92 -2.58 45.69
C LEU A 93 -9.14 -3.64 44.61
N TRP A 94 -9.08 -3.25 43.33
CA TRP A 94 -9.22 -4.21 42.23
C TRP A 94 -8.06 -5.22 42.19
N PHE A 95 -6.82 -4.76 42.36
CA PHE A 95 -5.63 -5.62 42.39
C PHE A 95 -5.60 -6.57 43.60
N PHE A 96 -6.05 -6.10 44.77
CA PHE A 96 -6.13 -6.94 45.97
C PHE A 96 -7.27 -7.97 45.88
N PHE A 97 -8.40 -7.62 45.26
CA PHE A 97 -9.50 -8.55 45.03
C PHE A 97 -9.12 -9.63 44.01
N PHE A 98 -8.41 -9.26 42.93
CA PHE A 98 -7.97 -10.20 41.90
C PHE A 98 -6.84 -11.15 42.35
N LYS A 99 -6.03 -10.76 43.34
CA LYS A 99 -5.01 -11.64 43.94
C LYS A 99 -5.56 -12.65 44.94
N LYS A 100 -6.80 -12.50 45.44
CA LYS A 100 -7.39 -13.42 46.43
C LYS A 100 -7.86 -14.75 45.82
N ASP A 101 -7.96 -14.82 44.50
CA ASP A 101 -8.28 -16.06 43.77
C ASP A 101 -7.04 -16.95 43.49
N ALA A 102 -5.83 -16.44 43.75
CA ALA A 102 -4.58 -17.16 43.49
C ALA A 102 -3.93 -17.79 44.74
N ALA A 103 -4.59 -17.75 45.90
CA ALA A 103 -4.06 -18.31 47.16
C ALA A 103 -5.03 -19.33 47.75
N GLY A 104 -4.96 -20.56 47.27
CA GLY A 104 -5.72 -21.69 47.78
C GLY A 104 -5.14 -23.05 47.40
N THR A 105 -4.45 -23.65 48.38
CA THR A 105 -4.42 -25.09 48.68
C THR A 105 -3.36 -25.97 47.99
N ASP A 106 -2.40 -26.38 48.83
CA ASP A 106 -1.46 -27.50 48.66
C ASP A 106 -2.18 -28.86 48.50
N ALA A 107 -1.66 -29.74 47.63
CA ALA A 107 -1.42 -31.17 47.92
C ALA A 107 -0.88 -31.98 46.71
N ASP A 108 0.36 -32.46 46.89
CA ASP A 108 0.89 -33.80 46.59
C ASP A 108 1.31 -34.25 45.16
N ILE A 109 2.37 -35.09 45.18
CA ILE A 109 2.95 -36.02 44.21
C ILE A 109 4.22 -35.59 43.42
N ASN A 110 5.37 -35.83 44.06
CA ASN A 110 6.45 -36.78 43.69
C ASN A 110 7.07 -36.76 42.25
N VAL A 111 8.35 -36.31 42.16
CA VAL A 111 9.56 -36.90 41.48
C VAL A 111 9.38 -37.50 40.07
N SER A 112 10.14 -37.24 38.99
CA SER A 112 11.37 -36.50 38.60
C SER A 112 11.56 -36.76 37.06
N PRO A 113 12.68 -36.44 36.40
CA PRO A 113 13.04 -35.18 35.76
C PRO A 113 13.14 -35.29 34.22
N ALA A 114 13.56 -34.19 33.59
CA ALA A 114 14.07 -34.10 32.21
C ALA A 114 13.04 -33.90 31.08
N VAL A 115 12.63 -32.64 30.89
CA VAL A 115 12.97 -31.91 29.66
C VAL A 115 12.86 -30.41 29.96
N GLN A 116 13.98 -29.70 29.86
CA GLN A 116 14.00 -28.25 29.74
C GLN A 116 13.29 -27.87 28.43
N SER A 117 12.00 -27.61 28.50
CA SER A 117 11.33 -26.67 27.61
C SER A 117 10.99 -25.46 28.46
N THR A 118 11.66 -24.36 28.16
CA THR A 118 11.37 -23.04 28.70
C THR A 118 9.87 -22.78 28.62
N GLN A 119 9.28 -22.58 29.80
CA GLN A 119 7.95 -22.04 30.02
C GLN A 119 7.79 -20.76 29.19
N SER A 120 6.91 -20.81 28.19
CA SER A 120 6.21 -19.60 27.75
C SER A 120 4.88 -19.60 28.48
N THR A 121 4.81 -18.76 29.50
CA THR A 121 3.63 -18.39 30.26
C THR A 121 2.44 -18.16 29.33
N ALA A 122 1.37 -18.92 29.54
CA ALA A 122 0.08 -18.71 28.89
C ALA A 122 -0.45 -17.32 29.25
N MET A 123 -0.40 -16.42 28.28
CA MET A 123 -1.12 -15.16 28.29
C MET A 123 -2.60 -15.46 27.98
N PRO A 124 -3.56 -14.66 28.46
CA PRO A 124 -4.97 -14.86 28.13
C PRO A 124 -5.12 -14.74 26.61
N GLU A 125 -5.75 -15.74 25.98
CA GLU A 125 -6.16 -15.66 24.59
C GLU A 125 -7.24 -14.58 24.47
N GLU A 126 -6.82 -13.33 24.25
CA GLU A 126 -7.61 -12.48 23.37
C GLU A 126 -7.68 -13.22 22.04
N ASP A 127 -8.86 -13.32 21.44
CA ASP A 127 -9.06 -13.86 20.09
C ASP A 127 -8.23 -13.03 19.10
N THR A 128 -6.93 -13.30 19.05
CA THR A 128 -6.02 -12.78 18.05
C THR A 128 -6.43 -13.48 16.77
N VAL A 129 -7.25 -12.81 15.97
CA VAL A 129 -7.52 -13.20 14.59
C VAL A 129 -6.18 -13.13 13.87
N PHE A 130 -5.45 -14.24 13.86
CA PHE A 130 -4.19 -14.34 13.14
C PHE A 130 -4.46 -14.07 11.67
N GLU A 131 -3.80 -13.05 11.12
CA GLU A 131 -3.84 -12.72 9.70
C GLU A 131 -3.24 -13.89 8.92
N GLU A 132 -4.05 -14.56 8.10
CA GLU A 132 -3.57 -15.63 7.23
C GLU A 132 -2.92 -15.00 5.99
N ILE A 133 -1.59 -15.11 5.90
CA ILE A 133 -0.80 -14.58 4.78
C ILE A 133 -0.26 -15.72 3.93
N ILE A 134 -0.50 -15.65 2.62
CA ILE A 134 -0.01 -16.61 1.63
C ILE A 134 1.04 -15.95 0.73
N HIS A 135 2.17 -16.61 0.54
CA HIS A 135 3.20 -16.16 -0.40
C HIS A 135 2.92 -16.71 -1.81
N LEU A 136 2.70 -15.84 -2.78
CA LEU A 136 2.58 -16.22 -4.20
C LEU A 136 3.95 -16.53 -4.84
N GLY A 137 5.02 -16.05 -4.21
CA GLY A 137 6.40 -16.25 -4.65
C GLY A 137 6.94 -15.08 -5.48
N LEU A 138 8.16 -15.28 -5.98
CA LEU A 138 8.86 -14.31 -6.83
C LEU A 138 8.35 -14.40 -8.28
N PHE A 139 8.17 -13.23 -8.88
CA PHE A 139 7.95 -13.04 -10.31
C PHE A 139 9.23 -12.40 -10.85
N GLU A 140 9.91 -13.09 -11.77
CA GLU A 140 11.20 -12.63 -12.31
C GLU A 140 11.01 -12.09 -13.73
N ARG A 141 11.61 -10.93 -14.01
CA ARG A 141 11.67 -10.33 -15.35
C ARG A 141 10.30 -10.25 -16.05
N VAL A 142 9.29 -9.78 -15.32
CA VAL A 142 7.96 -9.51 -15.88
C VAL A 142 8.05 -8.27 -16.78
N PRO A 143 7.55 -8.33 -18.03
CA PRO A 143 7.54 -7.19 -18.92
C PRO A 143 6.55 -6.12 -18.46
N LEU A 144 6.95 -4.87 -18.62
CA LEU A 144 6.15 -3.66 -18.40
C LEU A 144 5.67 -3.08 -19.72
N LYS A 145 4.77 -2.11 -19.64
CA LYS A 145 4.32 -1.34 -20.80
C LYS A 145 5.49 -0.61 -21.45
N GLU A 146 5.65 -0.81 -22.75
CA GLU A 146 6.80 -0.36 -23.52
C GLU A 146 6.85 1.17 -23.63
N ASN A 147 7.70 1.80 -22.83
CA ASN A 147 7.95 3.25 -22.91
C ASN A 147 9.36 3.70 -22.45
N ALA A 148 10.24 2.78 -22.07
CA ALA A 148 11.56 3.08 -21.51
C ALA A 148 12.56 1.92 -21.72
N ASN A 149 13.84 2.19 -21.46
CA ASN A 149 14.93 1.21 -21.54
C ASN A 149 14.89 0.14 -20.42
N MET A 150 14.18 0.41 -19.31
CA MET A 150 13.97 -0.52 -18.20
C MET A 150 12.53 -1.02 -18.25
N SER A 151 12.32 -2.11 -18.98
CA SER A 151 10.99 -2.70 -19.22
C SER A 151 10.76 -3.98 -18.44
N LEU A 152 11.70 -4.40 -17.59
CA LEU A 152 11.59 -5.63 -16.82
C LEU A 152 11.51 -5.31 -15.33
N VAL A 153 10.69 -6.06 -14.61
CA VAL A 153 10.58 -5.93 -13.16
C VAL A 153 10.54 -7.31 -12.52
N SER A 154 11.20 -7.43 -11.37
CA SER A 154 11.09 -8.59 -10.51
C SER A 154 10.40 -8.20 -9.21
N VAL A 155 9.33 -8.90 -8.84
CA VAL A 155 8.50 -8.58 -7.67
C VAL A 155 8.19 -9.84 -6.86
N ASP A 156 8.24 -9.73 -5.53
CA ASP A 156 7.78 -10.78 -4.62
C ASP A 156 6.48 -10.33 -3.96
N ILE A 157 5.42 -11.14 -4.11
CA ILE A 157 4.06 -10.81 -3.68
C ILE A 157 3.57 -11.77 -2.62
N SER A 158 2.95 -11.22 -1.58
CA SER A 158 2.21 -11.96 -0.56
C SER A 158 0.78 -11.43 -0.45
N LEU A 159 -0.17 -12.33 -0.22
CA LEU A 159 -1.59 -12.03 -0.12
C LEU A 159 -2.06 -12.21 1.32
N GLU A 160 -2.82 -11.26 1.83
CA GLU A 160 -3.54 -11.37 3.09
C GLU A 160 -4.95 -11.87 2.81
N LEU A 161 -5.40 -12.89 3.53
CA LEU A 161 -6.74 -13.44 3.38
C LEU A 161 -7.71 -12.85 4.40
N VAL A 162 -8.99 -12.86 4.04
CA VAL A 162 -10.07 -12.44 4.94
C VAL A 162 -10.21 -13.43 6.09
N ASP A 163 -10.06 -14.72 5.81
CA ASP A 163 -10.24 -15.83 6.74
C ASP A 163 -9.35 -17.03 6.37
N THR A 164 -9.07 -17.89 7.34
CA THR A 164 -8.24 -19.09 7.14
C THR A 164 -8.88 -20.14 6.24
N LYS A 165 -10.22 -20.15 6.06
CA LYS A 165 -10.91 -21.18 5.25
C LYS A 165 -10.71 -20.93 3.75
N SER A 166 -10.58 -19.67 3.36
CA SER A 166 -10.29 -19.24 1.98
C SER A 166 -8.91 -19.66 1.47
N ARG A 167 -8.02 -20.13 2.36
CA ARG A 167 -6.66 -20.55 2.01
C ARG A 167 -6.63 -21.61 0.91
N HIS A 168 -7.46 -22.64 1.02
CA HIS A 168 -7.46 -23.73 0.04
C HIS A 168 -7.89 -23.25 -1.35
N GLU A 169 -8.92 -22.40 -1.40
CA GLU A 169 -9.46 -21.83 -2.63
C GLU A 169 -8.41 -20.93 -3.31
N VAL A 170 -7.79 -20.01 -2.57
CA VAL A 170 -6.74 -19.12 -3.10
C VAL A 170 -5.51 -19.90 -3.57
N LEU A 171 -5.08 -20.93 -2.84
CA LEU A 171 -3.97 -21.80 -3.27
C LEU A 171 -4.29 -22.58 -4.55
N SER A 172 -5.53 -23.06 -4.70
CA SER A 172 -5.95 -23.76 -5.91
C SER A 172 -5.99 -22.83 -7.14
N ALA A 173 -6.31 -21.55 -6.92
CA ALA A 173 -6.34 -20.51 -7.94
C ALA A 173 -5.00 -19.81 -8.16
N ALA A 174 -3.95 -20.13 -7.39
CA ALA A 174 -2.63 -19.50 -7.47
C ALA A 174 -2.08 -19.33 -8.90
N PRO A 175 -2.12 -20.32 -9.82
CA PRO A 175 -1.62 -20.11 -11.19
C PRO A 175 -2.39 -19.03 -11.95
N ASN A 176 -3.71 -18.94 -11.76
CA ASN A 176 -4.53 -17.91 -12.38
C ASN A 176 -4.22 -16.53 -11.78
N LEU A 177 -4.06 -16.45 -10.45
CA LEU A 177 -3.66 -15.22 -9.78
C LEU A 177 -2.28 -14.74 -10.22
N ARG A 178 -1.34 -15.66 -10.49
CA ARG A 178 -0.04 -15.30 -11.07
C ARG A 178 -0.17 -14.67 -12.46
N SER A 179 -1.05 -15.21 -13.31
CA SER A 179 -1.34 -14.62 -14.61
C SER A 179 -1.96 -13.22 -14.50
N VAL A 180 -2.85 -12.98 -13.51
CA VAL A 180 -3.38 -11.65 -13.22
C VAL A 180 -2.26 -10.68 -12.87
N VAL A 181 -1.33 -11.09 -12.01
CA VAL A 181 -0.17 -10.25 -11.64
C VAL A 181 0.62 -9.86 -12.88
N GLU A 182 0.98 -10.82 -13.72
CA GLU A 182 1.75 -10.56 -14.95
C GLU A 182 1.01 -9.62 -15.91
N SER A 183 -0.29 -9.85 -16.12
CA SER A 183 -1.13 -9.01 -16.97
C SER A 183 -1.23 -7.59 -16.45
N GLN A 184 -1.48 -7.42 -15.15
CA GLN A 184 -1.62 -6.09 -14.54
C GLN A 184 -0.29 -5.34 -14.57
N MET A 185 0.83 -6.01 -14.31
CA MET A 185 2.16 -5.38 -14.40
C MET A 185 2.48 -4.90 -15.82
N ALA A 186 2.07 -5.64 -16.85
CA ALA A 186 2.26 -5.25 -18.24
C ALA A 186 1.47 -3.99 -18.66
N GLU A 187 0.51 -3.52 -17.86
CA GLU A 187 -0.23 -2.29 -18.11
C GLU A 187 0.50 -1.04 -17.58
N PHE A 188 1.41 -1.20 -16.63
CA PHE A 188 2.14 -0.11 -16.00
C PHE A 188 3.46 0.18 -16.68
N THR A 189 3.88 1.43 -16.58
CA THR A 189 5.17 1.90 -17.05
C THR A 189 6.20 2.00 -15.93
N TRP A 190 7.49 2.07 -16.31
CA TRP A 190 8.58 2.22 -15.35
C TRP A 190 8.44 3.50 -14.50
N MET A 191 8.06 4.61 -15.13
CA MET A 191 7.89 5.91 -14.45
C MET A 191 6.82 5.86 -13.36
N GLU A 192 5.73 5.12 -13.60
CA GLU A 192 4.64 4.97 -12.63
C GLU A 192 5.08 4.11 -11.44
N LEU A 193 5.72 2.96 -11.72
CA LEU A 193 6.11 1.99 -10.69
C LEU A 193 7.29 2.45 -9.83
N ARG A 194 8.08 3.43 -10.28
CA ARG A 194 9.12 4.05 -9.45
C ARG A 194 8.52 4.87 -8.29
N ASN A 195 7.34 5.44 -8.48
CA ASN A 195 6.67 6.29 -7.49
C ASN A 195 5.81 5.45 -6.53
N SER A 196 5.62 5.93 -5.29
CA SER A 196 4.75 5.28 -4.30
C SER A 196 3.32 5.16 -4.79
N ASP A 197 2.80 6.21 -5.41
CA ASP A 197 1.40 6.29 -5.84
C ASP A 197 1.09 5.27 -6.94
N GLY A 198 2.04 5.02 -7.85
CA GLY A 198 1.90 3.99 -8.86
C GLY A 198 1.90 2.57 -8.28
N LYS A 199 2.74 2.30 -7.27
CA LYS A 199 2.71 1.02 -6.54
C LYS A 199 1.39 0.82 -5.78
N ILE A 200 0.87 1.88 -5.17
CA ILE A 200 -0.44 1.85 -4.50
C ILE A 200 -1.56 1.60 -5.53
N ARG A 201 -1.50 2.22 -6.71
CA ARG A 201 -2.46 1.95 -7.79
C ARG A 201 -2.40 0.49 -8.26
N LEU A 202 -1.20 -0.04 -8.50
CA LEU A 202 -1.00 -1.45 -8.86
C LEU A 202 -1.59 -2.38 -7.78
N LYS A 203 -1.34 -2.08 -6.50
CA LYS A 203 -1.91 -2.84 -5.38
C LYS A 203 -3.44 -2.92 -5.45
N TYR A 204 -4.13 -1.81 -5.68
CA TYR A 204 -5.59 -1.79 -5.74
C TYR A 204 -6.14 -2.47 -7.00
N GLN A 205 -5.46 -2.35 -8.13
CA GLN A 205 -5.84 -3.06 -9.35
C GLN A 205 -5.67 -4.58 -9.17
N LEU A 206 -4.53 -5.03 -8.64
CA LEU A 206 -4.32 -6.45 -8.30
C LEU A 206 -5.41 -6.95 -7.35
N LEU A 207 -5.69 -6.23 -6.27
CA LEU A 207 -6.71 -6.63 -5.30
C LEU A 207 -8.10 -6.78 -5.94
N ARG A 208 -8.45 -5.88 -6.86
CA ARG A 208 -9.71 -5.92 -7.60
C ARG A 208 -9.77 -7.12 -8.54
N GLU A 209 -8.77 -7.25 -9.41
CA GLU A 209 -8.76 -8.28 -10.45
C GLU A 209 -8.66 -9.68 -9.84
N MET A 210 -7.83 -9.87 -8.81
CA MET A 210 -7.71 -11.16 -8.14
C MET A 210 -9.01 -11.59 -7.45
N ASN A 211 -9.68 -10.69 -6.72
CA ASN A 211 -10.98 -11.01 -6.12
C ASN A 211 -12.08 -11.21 -7.19
N SER A 212 -12.00 -10.50 -8.32
CA SER A 212 -12.91 -10.73 -9.45
C SER A 212 -12.73 -12.12 -10.05
N GLN A 213 -11.49 -12.62 -10.17
CA GLN A 213 -11.22 -13.99 -10.65
C GLN A 213 -11.75 -15.06 -9.69
N LEU A 214 -11.73 -14.79 -8.37
CA LEU A 214 -12.23 -15.69 -7.35
C LEU A 214 -13.77 -15.65 -7.23
N GLY A 215 -14.44 -14.65 -7.81
CA GLY A 215 -15.90 -14.48 -7.76
C GLY A 215 -16.43 -14.01 -6.40
N GLN A 216 -15.54 -13.80 -5.42
CA GLN A 216 -15.85 -13.33 -4.07
C GLN A 216 -14.63 -12.63 -3.45
N VAL A 217 -14.83 -11.84 -2.40
CA VAL A 217 -13.75 -11.08 -1.73
C VAL A 217 -13.07 -11.97 -0.69
N LEU A 218 -12.01 -12.68 -1.11
CA LEU A 218 -11.21 -13.56 -0.24
C LEU A 218 -9.87 -12.96 0.14
N ILE A 219 -9.32 -12.11 -0.72
CA ILE A 219 -8.05 -11.44 -0.50
C ILE A 219 -8.36 -10.07 0.08
N ARG A 220 -7.90 -9.81 1.30
CA ARG A 220 -8.03 -8.53 1.98
C ARG A 220 -7.00 -7.53 1.49
N ASN A 221 -5.78 -7.99 1.24
CA ASN A 221 -4.65 -7.11 1.00
C ASN A 221 -3.56 -7.79 0.17
N VAL A 222 -2.71 -6.96 -0.43
CA VAL A 222 -1.55 -7.39 -1.22
C VAL A 222 -0.32 -6.66 -0.71
N TYR A 223 0.72 -7.43 -0.41
CA TYR A 223 2.02 -6.95 0.05
C TYR A 223 3.09 -7.20 -0.99
N PHE A 224 3.88 -6.18 -1.27
CA PHE A 224 5.10 -6.29 -2.07
C PHE A 224 6.28 -6.40 -1.12
N ARG A 225 6.99 -7.54 -1.12
CA ARG A 225 8.17 -7.76 -0.27
C ARG A 225 9.45 -7.27 -0.93
N HIS A 226 9.60 -7.59 -2.20
CA HIS A 226 10.74 -7.18 -3.02
C HIS A 226 10.21 -6.58 -4.32
N PHE A 227 10.83 -5.48 -4.76
CA PHE A 227 10.45 -4.80 -6.00
C PHE A 227 11.72 -4.25 -6.65
N ILE A 228 12.18 -4.89 -7.72
CA ILE A 228 13.45 -4.60 -8.38
C ILE A 228 13.18 -4.30 -9.85
N MET A 229 13.58 -3.11 -10.31
CA MET A 229 13.49 -2.67 -11.70
C MET A 229 14.78 -3.05 -12.45
N GLN A 230 14.65 -3.53 -13.69
CA GLN A 230 15.76 -4.03 -14.51
C GLN A 230 15.71 -3.49 -15.94
#